data_AF-M1D238-F1
#
_entry.id   AF-M1D238-F1
#
_cell.length_a   1.000
_cell.length_b   1.000
_cell.length_c   1.000
_cell.angle_alpha   90.00
_cell.angle_beta   90.00
_cell.angle_gamma   90.00
#
_symmetry.space_group_name_H-M   'P 1'
#
loop_
_entity.id
_entity.type
_entity.pdbx_description
1 polymer ?
#
loop_
_entity_poly.entity_id
_entity_poly.type
_entity_poly.pdbx_seq_one_letter_code
_entity_poly.pdbx_strand_id
1 'polypeptide(L)'
;MVYPGAVHSRFEHSLGVYWLASDAVHKLKTYQGQELGIESFDVQTVKLAGLLHDVGHGPFSHMFEREFLPRVRDGIKWSHEDMSLKMIDYIVDEHSIDIDSGTLKKVKEMIVASEEGKSVSSKEKQFLYDIVANGRNGIDVDKFDYIERDTRACGLGCNFQFQRLMETMRVIDNEICYRAKEYLTIHKLFSTRADLHRTVYTHPKVKAIELMVVDALIKANDYLQIDSLINEPAQYWMLDDTIVKTIETSTHQDLEESRNLIRRIRRRDIYQFCNEFAVPKENLEYFKNVTAQDIICSQNSDAQLNEEDVIVTNVKIDLTSGRNNPLERYFRILGLLLLMISCSCDD
;
A
#
# COMPACT_ATOMS: atom_id res chain seq x y z
N MET A 1 13.28 -11.88 5.95
CA MET A 1 13.09 -13.08 6.83
C MET A 1 12.47 -14.29 6.14
N VAL A 2 11.72 -14.12 5.04
CA VAL A 2 11.28 -15.23 4.17
C VAL A 2 11.92 -15.05 2.79
N TYR A 3 11.78 -13.85 2.23
CA TYR A 3 12.49 -13.39 1.04
C TYR A 3 13.75 -12.65 1.49
N PRO A 4 14.96 -13.20 1.28
CA PRO A 4 16.20 -12.54 1.72
C PRO A 4 16.59 -11.34 0.85
N GLY A 5 16.05 -11.22 -0.37
CA GLY A 5 16.26 -10.06 -1.25
C GLY A 5 15.33 -8.88 -0.97
N ALA A 6 14.25 -9.08 -0.20
CA ALA A 6 13.34 -8.03 0.24
C ALA A 6 13.95 -7.26 1.43
N VAL A 7 15.03 -6.52 1.15
CA VAL A 7 15.75 -5.65 2.09
C VAL A 7 15.60 -4.17 1.75
N HIS A 8 14.78 -3.86 0.75
CA HIS A 8 14.51 -2.50 0.35
C HIS A 8 13.68 -1.77 1.42
N SER A 9 13.74 -0.45 1.44
CA SER A 9 13.00 0.43 2.32
C SER A 9 12.00 1.32 1.56
N ARG A 10 11.13 1.98 2.33
CA ARG A 10 10.20 3.00 1.81
C ARG A 10 10.95 4.17 1.15
N PHE A 11 12.18 4.46 1.55
CA PHE A 11 12.96 5.57 0.99
C PHE A 11 13.19 5.43 -0.52
N GLU A 12 13.73 4.30 -0.98
CA GLU A 12 13.97 4.08 -2.42
C GLU A 12 12.67 3.87 -3.21
N HIS A 13 11.61 3.40 -2.56
CA HIS A 13 10.27 3.36 -3.14
C HIS A 13 9.76 4.78 -3.42
N SER A 14 9.77 5.67 -2.42
CA SER A 14 9.40 7.08 -2.58
C SER A 14 10.20 7.79 -3.67
N LEU A 15 11.50 7.49 -3.82
CA LEU A 15 12.31 8.02 -4.91
C LEU A 15 11.88 7.50 -6.29
N GLY A 16 11.50 6.22 -6.36
CA GLY A 16 10.97 5.60 -7.58
C GLY A 16 9.62 6.19 -7.97
N VAL A 17 8.71 6.36 -7.01
CA VAL A 17 7.40 6.99 -7.22
C VAL A 17 7.56 8.47 -7.61
N TYR A 18 8.48 9.22 -7.00
CA TYR A 18 8.85 10.57 -7.44
C TYR A 18 9.26 10.60 -8.92
N TRP A 19 10.12 9.67 -9.34
CA TRP A 19 10.59 9.59 -10.72
C TRP A 19 9.45 9.24 -11.68
N LEU A 20 8.63 8.25 -11.36
CA LEU A 20 7.49 7.84 -12.18
C LEU A 20 6.41 8.93 -12.26
N ALA A 21 6.10 9.59 -11.14
CA ALA A 21 5.17 10.73 -11.10
C ALA A 21 5.68 11.88 -11.98
N SER A 22 7.00 12.16 -11.92
CA SER A 22 7.66 13.12 -12.80
C SER A 22 7.51 12.72 -14.26
N ASP A 23 7.85 11.50 -14.64
CA ASP A 23 7.75 11.03 -16.03
C ASP A 23 6.29 11.07 -16.53
N ALA A 24 5.33 10.64 -15.71
CA ALA A 24 3.91 10.67 -16.03
C ALA A 24 3.42 12.08 -16.38
N VAL A 25 3.64 13.05 -15.49
CA VAL A 25 3.15 14.42 -15.71
C VAL A 25 3.86 15.10 -16.88
N HIS A 26 5.15 14.81 -17.10
CA HIS A 26 5.87 15.35 -18.27
C HIS A 26 5.35 14.78 -19.58
N LYS A 27 5.03 13.47 -19.65
CA LYS A 27 4.41 12.89 -20.85
C LYS A 27 3.07 13.54 -21.16
N LEU A 28 2.20 13.71 -20.16
CA LEU A 28 0.93 14.43 -20.34
C LEU A 28 1.16 15.88 -20.81
N LYS A 29 2.13 16.57 -20.22
CA LYS A 29 2.50 17.93 -20.62
C LYS A 29 3.01 18.00 -22.06
N THR A 30 3.85 17.06 -22.48
CA THR A 30 4.38 17.00 -23.85
C THR A 30 3.27 16.77 -24.87
N TYR A 31 2.32 15.89 -24.59
CA TYR A 31 1.29 15.51 -25.57
C TYR A 31 0.03 16.37 -25.54
N GLN A 32 -0.37 16.89 -24.38
CA GLN A 32 -1.63 17.61 -24.16
C GLN A 32 -1.49 18.84 -23.24
N GLY A 33 -0.27 19.26 -22.90
CA GLY A 33 -0.05 20.29 -21.88
C GLY A 33 -0.68 21.65 -22.18
N GLN A 34 -0.75 22.06 -23.45
CA GLN A 34 -1.38 23.33 -23.83
C GLN A 34 -2.91 23.27 -23.69
N GLU A 35 -3.54 22.17 -24.12
CA GLU A 35 -4.99 21.94 -24.01
C GLU A 35 -5.42 21.82 -22.54
N LEU A 36 -4.62 21.11 -21.74
CA LEU A 36 -4.90 20.83 -20.34
C LEU A 36 -4.41 21.93 -19.39
N GLY A 37 -3.71 22.93 -19.91
CA GLY A 37 -3.10 24.01 -19.13
C GLY A 37 -2.10 23.52 -18.09
N ILE A 38 -1.28 22.49 -18.36
CA ILE A 38 -0.33 21.93 -17.38
C ILE A 38 0.86 22.87 -17.17
N GLU A 39 0.95 23.47 -15.98
CA GLU A 39 1.96 24.46 -15.63
C GLU A 39 3.17 23.86 -14.89
N SER A 40 4.21 24.65 -14.62
CA SER A 40 5.35 24.23 -13.79
C SER A 40 4.93 23.89 -12.36
N PHE A 41 3.98 24.65 -11.81
CA PHE A 41 3.37 24.41 -10.50
C PHE A 41 2.73 23.01 -10.40
N ASP A 42 1.98 22.59 -11.43
CA ASP A 42 1.35 21.27 -11.48
C ASP A 42 2.38 20.15 -11.48
N VAL A 43 3.41 20.29 -12.32
CA VAL A 43 4.51 19.33 -12.41
C VAL A 43 5.23 19.20 -11.06
N GLN A 44 5.54 20.33 -10.41
CA GLN A 44 6.22 20.31 -9.12
C GLN A 44 5.36 19.66 -8.03
N THR A 45 4.07 19.95 -8.01
CA THR A 45 3.13 19.36 -7.03
C THR A 45 3.04 17.85 -7.19
N VAL A 46 2.85 17.34 -8.41
CA VAL A 46 2.75 15.89 -8.68
C VAL A 46 4.02 15.16 -8.24
N LYS A 47 5.18 15.75 -8.51
CA LYS A 47 6.46 15.20 -8.08
C LYS A 47 6.58 15.13 -6.56
N LEU A 48 6.25 16.23 -5.87
CA LEU A 48 6.30 16.28 -4.40
C LEU A 48 5.30 15.30 -3.77
N ALA A 49 4.10 15.17 -4.33
CA ALA A 49 3.14 14.16 -3.90
C ALA A 49 3.71 12.74 -4.05
N GLY A 50 4.31 12.40 -5.18
CA GLY A 50 4.97 11.11 -5.38
C GLY A 50 6.11 10.84 -4.39
N LEU A 51 6.91 11.86 -4.04
CA LEU A 51 7.99 11.73 -3.07
C LEU A 51 7.49 11.52 -1.63
N LEU A 52 6.42 12.21 -1.26
CA LEU A 52 6.00 12.35 0.14
C LEU A 52 4.80 11.46 0.51
N HIS A 53 4.21 10.72 -0.44
CA HIS A 53 2.99 9.94 -0.20
C HIS A 53 3.12 8.91 0.93
N ASP A 54 4.33 8.37 1.14
CA ASP A 54 4.62 7.29 2.09
C ASP A 54 5.39 7.74 3.33
N VAL A 55 5.60 9.05 3.53
CA VAL A 55 6.42 9.59 4.64
C VAL A 55 5.81 9.32 6.02
N GLY A 56 4.52 9.02 6.08
CA GLY A 56 3.79 8.70 7.31
C GLY A 56 3.84 7.23 7.73
N HIS A 57 4.51 6.34 6.99
CA HIS A 57 4.63 4.94 7.39
C HIS A 57 5.47 4.77 8.67
N GLY A 58 4.96 3.94 9.60
CA GLY A 58 5.67 3.55 10.81
C GLY A 58 6.50 2.27 10.64
N PRO A 59 7.04 1.71 11.74
CA PRO A 59 7.88 0.51 11.72
C PRO A 59 7.20 -0.66 11.02
N PHE A 60 7.86 -1.29 10.05
CA PHE A 60 7.30 -2.39 9.26
C PHE A 60 5.99 -2.02 8.51
N SER A 61 5.80 -0.73 8.22
CA SER A 61 4.75 -0.20 7.33
C SER A 61 3.33 -0.64 7.73
N HIS A 62 2.64 -1.43 6.88
CA HIS A 62 1.25 -1.83 7.13
C HIS A 62 1.07 -2.71 8.36
N MET A 63 2.13 -3.38 8.84
CA MET A 63 2.06 -4.12 10.11
C MET A 63 1.73 -3.16 11.27
N PHE A 64 2.40 -2.01 11.33
CA PHE A 64 2.16 -1.03 12.40
C PHE A 64 0.73 -0.52 12.39
N GLU A 65 0.28 -0.10 11.21
CA GLU A 65 -1.05 0.44 10.98
C GLU A 65 -2.18 -0.55 11.23
N ARG A 66 -2.09 -1.75 10.64
CA ARG A 66 -3.22 -2.68 10.54
C ARG A 66 -3.23 -3.74 11.65
N GLU A 67 -2.10 -3.98 12.29
CA GLU A 67 -1.95 -5.04 13.27
C GLU A 67 -1.59 -4.49 14.65
N PHE A 68 -0.61 -3.60 14.77
CA PHE A 68 -0.19 -3.08 16.06
C PHE A 68 -1.18 -2.05 16.64
N LEU A 69 -1.42 -0.93 15.94
CA LEU A 69 -2.23 0.19 16.46
C LEU A 69 -3.64 -0.23 16.92
N PRO A 70 -4.40 -1.05 16.17
CA PRO A 70 -5.75 -1.45 16.60
C PRO A 70 -5.77 -2.29 17.88
N ARG A 71 -4.65 -2.94 18.24
CA ARG A 71 -4.55 -3.77 19.45
C ARG A 71 -4.15 -2.97 20.70
N VAL A 72 -3.56 -1.79 20.53
CA VAL A 72 -3.13 -0.92 21.65
C VAL A 72 -3.99 0.33 21.81
N ARG A 73 -4.77 0.70 20.79
CA ARG A 73 -5.70 1.83 20.82
C ARG A 73 -7.06 1.44 20.26
N ASP A 74 -7.97 1.15 21.17
CA ASP A 74 -9.34 0.76 20.80
C ASP A 74 -10.05 1.88 20.03
N GLY A 75 -10.76 1.50 18.96
CA GLY A 75 -11.52 2.40 18.10
C GLY A 75 -10.70 3.45 17.32
N ILE A 76 -9.37 3.34 17.27
CA ILE A 76 -8.54 4.31 16.55
C ILE A 76 -8.86 4.33 15.06
N LYS A 77 -9.04 5.55 14.51
CA LYS A 77 -9.00 5.80 13.07
C LYS A 77 -7.67 6.46 12.75
N TRP A 78 -6.77 5.69 12.16
CA TRP A 78 -5.43 6.13 11.80
C TRP A 78 -5.09 5.55 10.43
N SER A 79 -4.47 6.36 9.58
CA SER A 79 -3.91 5.95 8.30
C SER A 79 -2.51 6.55 8.14
N HIS A 80 -1.64 5.84 7.42
CA HIS A 80 -0.30 6.35 7.13
C HIS A 80 -0.37 7.55 6.17
N GLU A 81 -1.43 7.66 5.37
CA GLU A 81 -1.72 8.83 4.55
C GLU A 81 -2.01 10.06 5.42
N ASP A 82 -2.90 9.96 6.41
CA ASP A 82 -3.16 11.06 7.36
C ASP A 82 -1.92 11.47 8.15
N MET A 83 -1.09 10.48 8.54
CA MET A 83 0.19 10.77 9.16
C MET A 83 1.17 11.45 8.20
N SER A 84 1.17 11.07 6.91
CA SER A 84 2.01 11.73 5.89
C SER A 84 1.71 13.21 5.80
N LEU A 85 0.43 13.60 5.89
CA LEU A 85 0.02 15.01 5.90
C LEU A 85 0.63 15.79 7.08
N LYS A 86 0.56 15.21 8.29
CA LYS A 86 1.14 15.82 9.50
C LYS A 86 2.66 15.89 9.45
N MET A 87 3.29 14.84 8.92
CA MET A 87 4.74 14.77 8.73
C MET A 87 5.24 15.81 7.72
N ILE A 88 4.49 16.06 6.65
CA ILE A 88 4.82 17.12 5.68
C ILE A 88 4.81 18.49 6.36
N ASP A 89 3.78 18.79 7.16
CA ASP A 89 3.71 20.04 7.92
C ASP A 89 4.90 20.18 8.88
N TYR A 90 5.18 19.12 9.63
CA TYR A 90 6.31 19.09 10.55
C TYR A 90 7.66 19.32 9.86
N ILE A 91 7.92 18.65 8.72
CA ILE A 91 9.16 18.80 7.95
C ILE A 91 9.33 20.23 7.45
N VAL A 92 8.25 20.86 6.97
CA VAL A 92 8.28 22.24 6.48
C VAL A 92 8.58 23.21 7.61
N ASP A 93 7.88 23.08 8.73
CA ASP A 93 7.99 23.99 9.88
C ASP A 93 9.37 23.85 10.56
N GLU A 94 9.78 22.61 10.87
CA GLU A 94 11.05 22.31 11.56
C GLU A 94 12.27 22.78 10.76
N HIS A 95 12.24 22.61 9.44
CA HIS A 95 13.36 22.98 8.58
C HIS A 95 13.20 24.35 7.89
N SER A 96 12.14 25.10 8.22
CA SER A 96 11.85 26.41 7.62
C SER A 96 11.92 26.40 6.09
N ILE A 97 11.31 25.38 5.47
CA ILE A 97 11.33 25.20 4.02
C ILE A 97 10.42 26.25 3.37
N ASP A 98 10.99 27.11 2.52
CA ASP A 98 10.22 28.08 1.74
C ASP A 98 9.44 27.38 0.63
N ILE A 99 8.15 27.12 0.88
CA ILE A 99 7.23 26.51 -0.06
C ILE A 99 5.86 27.18 0.02
N ASP A 100 5.28 27.45 -1.15
CA ASP A 100 3.96 28.05 -1.25
C ASP A 100 2.87 27.16 -0.63
N SER A 101 1.99 27.78 0.15
CA SER A 101 0.85 27.13 0.81
C SER A 101 -0.10 26.43 -0.17
N GLY A 102 -0.27 26.98 -1.39
CA GLY A 102 -1.05 26.35 -2.44
C GLY A 102 -0.44 25.04 -2.93
N THR A 103 0.89 25.01 -3.08
CA THR A 103 1.66 23.80 -3.42
C THR A 103 1.47 22.73 -2.34
N LEU A 104 1.70 23.07 -1.07
CA LEU A 104 1.53 22.13 0.04
C LEU A 104 0.11 21.58 0.12
N LYS A 105 -0.89 22.46 -0.01
CA LYS A 105 -2.29 22.03 -0.03
C LYS A 105 -2.55 21.02 -1.14
N LYS A 106 -2.10 21.30 -2.36
CA LYS A 106 -2.34 20.42 -3.51
C LYS A 106 -1.58 19.09 -3.39
N VAL A 107 -0.35 19.09 -2.85
CA VAL A 107 0.41 17.88 -2.52
C VAL A 107 -0.37 16.99 -1.55
N LYS A 108 -0.80 17.54 -0.41
CA LYS A 108 -1.55 16.78 0.61
C LYS A 108 -2.84 16.20 0.06
N GLU A 109 -3.57 16.98 -0.74
CA GLU A 109 -4.81 16.52 -1.37
C GLU A 109 -4.58 15.38 -2.37
N MET A 110 -3.43 15.32 -3.05
CA MET A 110 -3.08 14.22 -3.95
C MET A 110 -2.76 12.93 -3.18
N ILE A 111 -2.13 13.03 -2.01
CA ILE A 111 -1.78 11.87 -1.17
C ILE A 111 -3.03 11.16 -0.67
N VAL A 112 -4.03 11.91 -0.20
CA VAL A 112 -5.30 11.34 0.32
C VAL A 112 -6.38 11.15 -0.75
N ALA A 113 -6.03 11.28 -2.05
CA ALA A 113 -7.01 11.23 -3.13
C ALA A 113 -7.68 9.86 -3.31
N SER A 114 -7.06 8.80 -2.78
CA SER A 114 -7.59 7.43 -2.84
C SER A 114 -8.44 7.02 -1.64
N GLU A 115 -8.52 7.84 -0.59
CA GLU A 115 -9.27 7.51 0.63
C GLU A 115 -10.78 7.72 0.45
N GLU A 116 -11.57 6.74 0.91
CA GLU A 116 -13.04 6.79 0.86
C GLU A 116 -13.59 7.96 1.69
N GLY A 117 -14.55 8.71 1.13
CA GLY A 117 -15.24 9.80 1.83
C GLY A 117 -14.51 11.14 1.83
N LYS A 118 -13.24 11.20 1.40
CA LYS A 118 -12.55 12.46 1.14
C LYS A 118 -12.90 12.95 -0.27
N SER A 119 -13.98 13.74 -0.37
CA SER A 119 -14.35 14.33 -1.66
C SER A 119 -13.27 15.33 -2.08
N VAL A 120 -12.52 14.98 -3.11
CA VAL A 120 -11.81 15.96 -3.92
C VAL A 120 -12.92 16.81 -4.54
N SER A 121 -13.20 17.98 -3.95
CA SER A 121 -14.18 18.94 -4.49
C SER A 121 -13.87 19.17 -5.97
N SER A 122 -14.86 19.55 -6.79
CA SER A 122 -14.73 19.88 -8.22
C SER A 122 -13.43 20.61 -8.54
N LYS A 123 -12.34 19.87 -8.79
CA LYS A 123 -11.00 20.42 -8.91
C LYS A 123 -10.64 20.46 -10.38
N GLU A 124 -10.27 21.67 -10.79
CA GLU A 124 -9.57 21.89 -12.04
C GLU A 124 -8.38 20.89 -12.13
N LYS A 125 -8.22 20.24 -13.29
CA LYS A 125 -7.16 19.24 -13.55
C LYS A 125 -7.20 18.02 -12.61
N GLN A 126 -8.39 17.43 -12.45
CA GLN A 126 -8.63 16.21 -11.66
C GLN A 126 -7.72 15.05 -12.08
N PHE A 127 -7.39 14.95 -13.38
CA PHE A 127 -6.47 13.93 -13.91
C PHE A 127 -5.10 13.91 -13.21
N LEU A 128 -4.65 15.01 -12.59
CA LEU A 128 -3.38 15.01 -11.84
C LEU A 128 -3.46 14.14 -10.57
N TYR A 129 -4.65 14.00 -9.98
CA TYR A 129 -4.89 13.19 -8.79
C TYR A 129 -4.91 11.69 -9.12
N ASP A 130 -5.09 11.32 -10.40
CA ASP A 130 -5.01 9.94 -10.87
C ASP A 130 -3.55 9.41 -10.93
N ILE A 131 -2.53 10.28 -10.80
CA ILE A 131 -1.12 9.91 -11.00
C ILE A 131 -0.56 9.17 -9.78
N VAL A 132 -0.68 9.76 -8.58
CA VAL A 132 0.01 9.28 -7.36
C VAL A 132 -0.85 8.31 -6.56
N ALA A 133 -2.10 8.68 -6.27
CA ALA A 133 -3.02 7.87 -5.47
C ALA A 133 -4.41 7.85 -6.13
N ASN A 134 -4.63 6.89 -7.03
CA ASN A 134 -5.81 6.88 -7.88
C ASN A 134 -7.02 6.25 -7.18
N GLY A 135 -7.83 7.06 -6.51
CA GLY A 135 -9.07 6.61 -5.87
C GLY A 135 -10.17 6.12 -6.80
N ARG A 136 -10.10 6.46 -8.09
CA ARG A 136 -11.13 6.10 -9.08
C ARG A 136 -11.05 4.64 -9.47
N ASN A 137 -9.84 4.16 -9.75
CA ASN A 137 -9.62 2.84 -10.33
C ASN A 137 -8.33 2.15 -9.88
N GLY A 138 -7.50 2.79 -9.04
CA GLY A 138 -6.29 2.19 -8.51
C GLY A 138 -5.18 1.95 -9.55
N ILE A 139 -5.16 2.66 -10.67
CA ILE A 139 -4.02 2.69 -11.59
C ILE A 139 -3.22 3.97 -11.33
N ASP A 140 -2.12 3.83 -10.58
CA ASP A 140 -1.23 4.91 -10.17
C ASP A 140 0.23 4.47 -10.19
N VAL A 141 1.14 5.45 -10.13
CA VAL A 141 2.58 5.23 -10.21
C VAL A 141 3.17 4.60 -8.94
N ASP A 142 2.49 4.69 -7.79
CA ASP A 142 2.81 3.95 -6.57
C ASP A 142 2.84 2.43 -6.89
N LYS A 143 1.75 1.92 -7.45
CA LYS A 143 1.65 0.51 -7.87
C LYS A 143 2.64 0.13 -8.94
N PHE A 144 2.98 1.05 -9.84
CA PHE A 144 3.96 0.77 -10.87
C PHE A 144 5.35 0.53 -10.27
N ASP A 145 5.75 1.32 -9.27
CA ASP A 145 7.02 1.15 -8.58
C ASP A 145 7.05 -0.13 -7.75
N TYR A 146 6.13 -0.28 -6.78
CA TYR A 146 6.25 -1.39 -5.82
C TYR A 146 6.09 -2.74 -6.49
N ILE A 147 5.26 -2.87 -7.54
CA ILE A 147 5.08 -4.15 -8.23
C ILE A 147 6.40 -4.56 -8.91
N GLU A 148 7.08 -3.66 -9.61
CA GLU A 148 8.36 -3.98 -10.24
C GLU A 148 9.46 -4.21 -9.20
N ARG A 149 9.51 -3.37 -8.15
CA ARG A 149 10.49 -3.46 -7.07
C ARG A 149 10.37 -4.74 -6.28
N ASP A 150 9.16 -5.10 -5.86
CA ASP A 150 8.91 -6.22 -4.96
C ASP A 150 9.05 -7.55 -5.68
N THR A 151 8.56 -7.65 -6.92
CA THR A 151 8.79 -8.84 -7.75
C THR A 151 10.29 -9.09 -7.94
N ARG A 152 11.05 -8.05 -8.27
CA ARG A 152 12.52 -8.14 -8.40
C ARG A 152 13.18 -8.55 -7.08
N ALA A 153 12.83 -7.90 -5.97
CA ALA A 153 13.42 -8.17 -4.66
C ALA A 153 13.09 -9.57 -4.12
N CYS A 154 11.90 -10.09 -4.46
CA CYS A 154 11.44 -11.42 -4.06
C CYS A 154 11.84 -12.53 -5.04
N GLY A 155 12.44 -12.20 -6.18
CA GLY A 155 12.82 -13.19 -7.20
C GLY A 155 11.63 -13.78 -7.96
N LEU A 156 10.55 -13.01 -8.11
CA LEU A 156 9.34 -13.37 -8.84
C LEU A 156 9.36 -12.77 -10.26
N GLY A 157 8.73 -13.44 -11.21
CA GLY A 157 8.55 -12.90 -12.56
C GLY A 157 7.55 -11.75 -12.57
N CYS A 158 7.93 -10.60 -13.14
CA CYS A 158 7.02 -9.49 -13.38
C CYS A 158 6.57 -9.48 -14.84
N ASN A 159 5.29 -9.76 -15.09
CA ASN A 159 4.72 -9.73 -16.44
C ASN A 159 4.08 -8.39 -16.79
N PHE A 160 3.98 -7.47 -15.83
CA PHE A 160 3.46 -6.13 -15.98
C PHE A 160 4.55 -5.18 -16.52
N GLN A 161 4.18 -4.34 -17.50
CA GLN A 161 5.09 -3.37 -18.13
C GLN A 161 4.43 -1.99 -18.12
N PHE A 162 4.69 -1.19 -17.09
CA PHE A 162 4.05 0.12 -16.93
C PHE A 162 4.45 1.11 -18.02
N GLN A 163 5.64 0.97 -18.61
CA GLN A 163 6.20 1.92 -19.59
C GLN A 163 5.24 2.10 -20.78
N ARG A 164 4.58 1.00 -21.18
CA ARG A 164 3.61 1.00 -22.28
C ARG A 164 2.33 1.77 -21.94
N LEU A 165 1.86 1.67 -20.70
CA LEU A 165 0.72 2.46 -20.21
C LEU A 165 1.08 3.94 -20.15
N MET A 166 2.23 4.28 -19.55
CA MET A 166 2.69 5.66 -19.41
C MET A 166 2.94 6.36 -20.76
N GLU A 167 3.44 5.65 -21.77
CA GLU A 167 3.68 6.25 -23.09
C GLU A 167 2.38 6.61 -23.83
N THR A 168 1.33 5.81 -23.62
CA THR A 168 0.09 5.91 -24.41
C THR A 168 -1.08 6.56 -23.68
N MET A 169 -0.93 6.87 -22.39
CA MET A 169 -1.97 7.53 -21.59
C MET A 169 -2.32 8.91 -22.15
N ARG A 170 -3.59 9.28 -22.06
CA ARG A 170 -4.14 10.57 -22.49
C ARG A 170 -5.19 11.04 -21.49
N VAL A 171 -5.42 12.34 -21.41
CA VAL A 171 -6.53 12.89 -20.64
C VAL A 171 -7.74 13.06 -21.54
N ILE A 172 -8.88 12.51 -21.11
CA ILE A 172 -10.20 12.70 -21.73
C ILE A 172 -11.17 12.97 -20.59
N ASP A 173 -12.03 13.99 -20.72
CA ASP A 173 -13.01 14.38 -19.69
C ASP A 173 -12.40 14.54 -18.28
N ASN A 174 -11.17 15.09 -18.20
CA ASN A 174 -10.44 15.32 -16.95
C ASN A 174 -10.01 14.03 -16.21
N GLU A 175 -9.90 12.91 -16.92
CA GLU A 175 -9.48 11.60 -16.40
C GLU A 175 -8.31 11.03 -17.20
N ILE A 176 -7.35 10.36 -16.53
CA ILE A 176 -6.31 9.60 -17.24
C ILE A 176 -6.94 8.35 -17.86
N CYS A 177 -6.88 8.29 -19.19
CA CYS A 177 -7.41 7.22 -20.03
C CYS A 177 -6.30 6.46 -20.74
N TYR A 178 -6.53 5.16 -20.95
CA TYR A 178 -5.63 4.26 -21.67
C TYR A 178 -6.31 3.73 -22.94
N ARG A 179 -5.52 3.39 -23.96
CA ARG A 179 -6.07 2.81 -25.21
C ARG A 179 -6.68 1.45 -24.93
N ALA A 180 -7.82 1.13 -25.55
CA ALA A 180 -8.49 -0.17 -25.36
C ALA A 180 -7.59 -1.39 -25.61
N LYS A 181 -6.64 -1.29 -26.56
CA LYS A 181 -5.65 -2.35 -26.84
C LYS A 181 -4.69 -2.65 -25.68
N GLU A 182 -4.60 -1.77 -24.68
CA GLU A 182 -3.77 -1.92 -23.48
C GLU A 182 -4.47 -2.72 -22.37
N TYR A 183 -5.69 -3.22 -22.63
CA TYR A 183 -6.46 -4.05 -21.70
C TYR A 183 -5.63 -5.15 -21.04
N LEU A 184 -4.84 -5.90 -21.83
CA LEU A 184 -4.02 -6.98 -21.30
C LEU A 184 -2.93 -6.49 -20.34
N THR A 185 -2.36 -5.30 -20.59
CA THR A 185 -1.36 -4.69 -19.71
C THR A 185 -1.98 -4.29 -18.37
N ILE A 186 -3.19 -3.72 -18.39
CA ILE A 186 -3.95 -3.37 -17.18
C ILE A 186 -4.38 -4.65 -16.42
N HIS A 187 -4.82 -5.69 -17.13
CA HIS A 187 -5.11 -6.98 -16.48
C HIS A 187 -3.87 -7.55 -15.79
N LYS A 188 -2.70 -7.47 -16.42
CA LYS A 188 -1.42 -7.92 -15.84
C LYS A 188 -1.02 -7.12 -14.61
N LEU A 189 -1.31 -5.81 -14.54
CA LEU A 189 -1.11 -5.00 -13.34
C LEU A 189 -1.83 -5.63 -12.14
N PHE A 190 -3.15 -5.82 -12.25
CA PHE A 190 -3.96 -6.33 -11.13
C PHE A 190 -3.68 -7.79 -10.82
N SER A 191 -3.43 -8.62 -11.83
CA SER A 191 -3.04 -10.02 -11.63
C SER A 191 -1.71 -10.12 -10.88
N THR A 192 -0.68 -9.37 -11.29
CA THR A 192 0.63 -9.38 -10.63
C THR A 192 0.52 -8.89 -9.19
N ARG A 193 -0.28 -7.84 -8.95
CA ARG A 193 -0.58 -7.37 -7.59
C ARG A 193 -1.25 -8.46 -6.74
N ALA A 194 -2.28 -9.13 -7.27
CA ALA A 194 -2.96 -10.21 -6.54
C ALA A 194 -2.01 -11.38 -6.23
N ASP A 195 -1.11 -11.70 -7.15
CA ASP A 195 -0.09 -12.73 -6.97
C ASP A 195 0.93 -12.33 -5.89
N LEU A 196 1.40 -11.08 -5.86
CA LEU A 196 2.25 -10.56 -4.78
C LEU A 196 1.56 -10.66 -3.41
N HIS A 197 0.28 -10.29 -3.32
CA HIS A 197 -0.48 -10.46 -2.09
C HIS A 197 -0.49 -11.91 -1.63
N ARG A 198 -0.90 -12.85 -2.50
CA ARG A 198 -1.00 -14.28 -2.15
C ARG A 198 0.33 -14.92 -1.80
N THR A 199 1.37 -14.59 -2.57
CA THR A 199 2.64 -15.32 -2.50
C THR A 199 3.62 -14.70 -1.53
N VAL A 200 3.66 -13.35 -1.43
CA VAL A 200 4.65 -12.62 -0.64
C VAL A 200 4.02 -12.04 0.63
N TYR A 201 3.10 -11.09 0.48
CA TYR A 201 2.63 -10.29 1.61
C TYR A 201 1.82 -11.12 2.63
N THR A 202 1.09 -12.14 2.16
CA THR A 202 0.28 -13.01 3.01
C THR A 202 0.92 -14.40 3.20
N HIS A 203 2.20 -14.56 2.86
CA HIS A 203 2.89 -15.83 3.03
C HIS A 203 2.81 -16.28 4.50
N PRO A 204 2.46 -17.54 4.82
CA PRO A 204 2.23 -17.99 6.20
C PRO A 204 3.39 -17.69 7.16
N LYS A 205 4.63 -17.95 6.73
CA LYS A 205 5.83 -17.62 7.53
C LYS A 205 6.11 -16.12 7.67
N VAL A 206 5.64 -15.28 6.74
CA VAL A 206 5.72 -13.82 6.88
C VAL A 206 4.74 -13.39 7.96
N LYS A 207 3.46 -13.79 7.84
CA LYS A 207 2.42 -13.48 8.84
C LYS A 207 2.77 -14.00 10.23
N ALA A 208 3.29 -15.21 10.36
CA ALA A 208 3.74 -15.74 11.65
C ALA A 208 4.77 -14.84 12.33
N ILE A 209 5.76 -14.34 11.58
CA ILE A 209 6.78 -13.46 12.14
C ILE A 209 6.24 -12.06 12.40
N GLU A 210 5.43 -11.52 11.48
CA GLU A 210 4.75 -10.24 11.64
C GLU A 210 3.94 -10.19 12.94
N LEU A 211 3.13 -11.22 13.20
CA LEU A 211 2.34 -11.32 14.43
C LEU A 211 3.22 -11.45 15.68
N MET A 212 4.33 -12.19 15.63
CA MET A 212 5.27 -12.23 16.76
C MET A 212 5.96 -10.88 17.01
N VAL A 213 6.25 -10.10 15.97
CA VAL A 213 6.78 -8.74 16.14
C VAL A 213 5.70 -7.86 16.76
N VAL A 214 4.46 -7.93 16.30
CA VAL A 214 3.32 -7.20 16.89
C VAL A 214 3.17 -7.53 18.38
N ASP A 215 3.16 -8.80 18.76
CA ASP A 215 3.09 -9.21 20.17
C ASP A 215 4.26 -8.66 21.00
N ALA A 216 5.47 -8.64 20.42
CA ALA A 216 6.64 -8.05 21.07
C ALA A 216 6.47 -6.53 21.26
N LEU A 217 5.91 -5.82 20.27
CA LEU A 217 5.64 -4.39 20.37
C LEU A 217 4.53 -4.09 21.38
N ILE A 218 3.45 -4.88 21.40
CA ILE A 218 2.35 -4.75 22.39
C ILE A 218 2.90 -4.88 23.80
N LYS A 219 3.68 -5.94 24.07
CA LYS A 219 4.29 -6.16 25.39
C LYS A 219 5.32 -5.10 25.77
N ALA A 220 5.93 -4.44 24.78
CA ALA A 220 6.86 -3.34 25.02
C ALA A 220 6.15 -1.99 25.18
N ASN A 221 4.87 -1.89 24.80
CA ASN A 221 4.17 -0.61 24.69
C ASN A 221 4.02 0.10 26.04
N ASP A 222 3.75 -0.63 27.12
CA ASP A 222 3.58 -0.02 28.45
C ASP A 222 4.85 0.70 28.93
N TYR A 223 6.02 0.20 28.55
CA TYR A 223 7.32 0.77 28.90
C TYR A 223 7.80 1.81 27.88
N LEU A 224 7.72 1.51 26.58
CA LEU A 224 8.22 2.39 25.51
C LEU A 224 7.22 3.46 25.06
N GLN A 225 5.95 3.34 25.45
CA GLN A 225 4.85 4.23 25.08
C GLN A 225 4.74 4.44 23.56
N ILE A 226 4.89 3.35 22.78
CA ILE A 226 5.02 3.38 21.33
C ILE A 226 3.79 4.02 20.68
N ASP A 227 2.60 3.67 21.15
CA ASP A 227 1.34 4.22 20.66
C ASP A 227 1.27 5.75 20.86
N SER A 228 1.85 6.26 21.94
CA SER A 228 1.83 7.69 22.27
C SER A 228 2.66 8.53 21.30
N LEU A 229 3.70 7.95 20.70
CA LEU A 229 4.58 8.62 19.74
C LEU A 229 3.85 9.04 18.45
N ILE A 230 2.72 8.40 18.11
CA ILE A 230 1.94 8.75 16.89
C ILE A 230 1.14 10.04 17.04
N ASN A 231 1.07 10.62 18.25
CA ASN A 231 0.30 11.83 18.49
C ASN A 231 1.03 13.08 17.98
N GLU A 232 2.36 13.08 18.07
CA GLU A 232 3.21 14.23 17.79
C GLU A 232 4.24 13.89 16.69
N PRO A 233 4.21 14.55 15.52
CA PRO A 233 5.17 14.30 14.43
C PRO A 233 6.64 14.38 14.87
N ALA A 234 6.96 15.30 15.78
CA ALA A 234 8.28 15.49 16.35
C ALA A 234 8.79 14.28 17.17
N GLN A 235 7.88 13.41 17.62
CA GLN A 235 8.21 12.13 18.26
C GLN A 235 8.14 10.98 17.26
N TYR A 236 7.11 10.99 16.41
CA TYR A 236 6.82 9.94 15.44
C TYR A 236 7.97 9.70 14.47
N TRP A 237 8.67 10.74 14.00
CA TRP A 237 9.75 10.57 13.02
C TRP A 237 10.93 9.72 13.53
N MET A 238 11.09 9.60 14.85
CA MET A 238 12.11 8.75 15.47
C MET A 238 11.69 7.28 15.55
N LEU A 239 10.44 6.97 15.22
CA LEU A 239 9.87 5.62 15.34
C LEU A 239 10.03 4.85 14.02
N ASP A 240 11.05 4.00 13.95
CA ASP A 240 11.36 3.16 12.79
C ASP A 240 11.64 1.70 13.18
N ASP A 241 12.05 0.87 12.21
CA ASP A 241 12.35 -0.56 12.38
C ASP A 241 13.45 -0.83 13.42
N THR A 242 14.25 0.18 13.80
CA THR A 242 15.27 0.04 14.85
C THR A 242 14.65 -0.27 16.21
N ILE A 243 13.34 -0.04 16.40
CA ILE A 243 12.63 -0.40 17.63
C ILE A 243 12.82 -1.87 18.02
N VAL A 244 12.87 -2.78 17.04
CA VAL A 244 13.16 -4.20 17.29
C VAL A 244 14.55 -4.38 17.87
N LYS A 245 15.53 -3.61 17.36
CA LYS A 245 16.90 -3.65 17.88
C LYS A 245 16.96 -3.07 19.30
N THR A 246 16.28 -1.96 19.54
CA THR A 246 16.16 -1.32 20.86
C THR A 246 15.64 -2.29 21.91
N ILE A 247 14.54 -2.99 21.62
CA ILE A 247 13.98 -4.02 22.52
C ILE A 247 14.98 -5.18 22.69
N GLU A 248 15.57 -5.67 21.60
CA GLU A 248 16.50 -6.81 21.61
C GLU A 248 17.73 -6.56 22.50
N THR A 249 18.27 -5.33 22.49
CA THR A 249 19.48 -4.96 23.23
C THR A 249 19.23 -4.40 24.61
N SER A 250 17.99 -4.03 24.95
CA SER A 250 17.67 -3.51 26.28
C SER A 250 17.87 -4.58 27.37
N THR A 251 18.39 -4.15 28.52
CA THR A 251 18.49 -4.95 29.73
C THR A 251 17.34 -4.72 30.71
N HIS A 252 16.40 -3.84 30.39
CA HIS A 252 15.26 -3.54 31.25
C HIS A 252 14.36 -4.76 31.43
N GLN A 253 13.83 -4.93 32.65
CA GLN A 253 12.99 -6.07 33.01
C GLN A 253 11.64 -6.03 32.31
N ASP A 254 11.02 -4.84 32.20
CA ASP A 254 9.72 -4.66 31.53
C ASP A 254 9.75 -5.05 30.04
N LEU A 255 10.93 -5.14 29.42
CA LEU A 255 11.10 -5.56 28.03
C LEU A 255 11.48 -7.03 27.88
N GLU A 256 11.47 -7.81 28.96
CA GLU A 256 11.91 -9.20 28.95
C GLU A 256 11.08 -10.09 28.03
N GLU A 257 9.76 -10.03 28.12
CA GLU A 257 8.89 -10.85 27.29
C GLU A 257 9.02 -10.50 25.80
N SER A 258 9.00 -9.21 25.47
CA SER A 258 9.20 -8.71 24.10
C SER A 258 10.54 -9.17 23.53
N ARG A 259 11.60 -9.06 24.33
CA ARG A 259 12.95 -9.50 23.96
C ARG A 259 13.01 -11.01 23.75
N ASN A 260 12.29 -11.80 24.55
CA ASN A 260 12.21 -13.25 24.39
C ASN A 260 11.48 -13.63 23.09
N LEU A 261 10.39 -12.95 22.72
CA LEU A 261 9.73 -13.14 21.42
C LEU A 261 10.66 -12.83 20.25
N ILE A 262 11.40 -11.72 20.30
CA ILE A 262 12.38 -11.38 19.26
C ILE A 262 13.48 -12.45 19.16
N ARG A 263 14.00 -12.95 20.29
CA ARG A 263 14.99 -14.04 20.30
C ARG A 263 14.45 -15.34 19.70
N ARG A 264 13.17 -15.67 19.92
CA ARG A 264 12.51 -16.81 19.28
C ARG A 264 12.49 -16.65 17.75
N ILE A 265 12.11 -15.46 17.25
CA ILE A 265 12.18 -15.13 15.81
C ILE A 265 13.59 -15.35 15.27
N ARG A 266 14.63 -14.84 15.96
CA ARG A 266 16.05 -15.01 15.55
C ARG A 266 16.48 -16.48 15.47
N ARG A 267 15.96 -17.34 16.35
CA ARG A 267 16.23 -18.79 16.38
C ARG A 267 15.32 -19.59 15.46
N ARG A 268 14.42 -18.92 14.73
CA ARG A 268 13.40 -19.53 13.88
C ARG A 268 12.41 -20.42 14.64
N ASP A 269 12.29 -20.23 15.94
CA ASP A 269 11.17 -20.72 16.74
C ASP A 269 10.01 -19.74 16.54
N ILE A 270 9.24 -19.97 15.48
CA ILE A 270 8.15 -19.08 15.06
C ILE A 270 6.79 -19.74 15.28
N TYR A 271 5.73 -18.93 15.34
CA TYR A 271 4.36 -19.44 15.35
C TYR A 271 4.12 -20.41 14.19
N GLN A 272 3.42 -21.49 14.50
CA GLN A 272 3.15 -22.56 13.54
C GLN A 272 1.90 -22.24 12.74
N PHE A 273 2.01 -22.37 11.43
CA PHE A 273 0.85 -22.28 10.56
C PHE A 273 0.04 -23.58 10.65
N CYS A 274 -1.24 -23.46 11.01
CA CYS A 274 -2.12 -24.61 11.18
C CYS A 274 -2.91 -24.93 9.91
N ASN A 275 -3.67 -23.97 9.39
CA ASN A 275 -4.55 -24.18 8.24
C ASN A 275 -4.91 -22.86 7.54
N GLU A 276 -5.39 -22.98 6.30
CA GLU A 276 -6.00 -21.89 5.52
C GLU A 276 -7.32 -22.38 4.93
N PHE A 277 -8.32 -21.50 4.91
CA PHE A 277 -9.60 -21.77 4.27
C PHE A 277 -9.93 -20.67 3.27
N ALA A 278 -10.00 -21.03 1.99
CA ALA A 278 -10.46 -20.14 0.94
C ALA A 278 -11.99 -20.09 0.92
N VAL A 279 -12.56 -18.93 1.30
CA VAL A 279 -14.01 -18.73 1.30
C VAL A 279 -14.54 -18.77 -0.14
N PRO A 280 -15.48 -19.69 -0.46
CA PRO A 280 -16.10 -19.73 -1.79
C PRO A 280 -16.80 -18.42 -2.14
N LYS A 281 -16.76 -18.04 -3.43
CA LYS A 281 -17.27 -16.74 -3.89
C LYS A 281 -18.74 -16.55 -3.57
N GLU A 282 -19.57 -17.59 -3.69
CA GLU A 282 -21.00 -17.53 -3.33
C GLU A 282 -21.26 -17.19 -1.86
N ASN A 283 -20.32 -17.47 -0.96
CA ASN A 283 -20.51 -17.32 0.48
C ASN A 283 -19.94 -16.01 1.03
N LEU A 284 -19.14 -15.27 0.24
CA LEU A 284 -18.42 -14.07 0.68
C LEU A 284 -19.31 -12.96 1.27
N GLU A 285 -20.61 -12.93 0.95
CA GLU A 285 -21.53 -11.92 1.48
C GLU A 285 -21.99 -12.18 2.90
N TYR A 286 -22.09 -13.45 3.25
CA TYR A 286 -22.62 -13.87 4.55
C TYR A 286 -21.53 -14.45 5.44
N PHE A 287 -20.31 -14.61 4.91
CA PHE A 287 -19.16 -15.10 5.67
C PHE A 287 -18.68 -14.03 6.64
N LYS A 288 -18.86 -14.30 7.93
CA LYS A 288 -18.34 -13.46 9.02
C LYS A 288 -16.85 -13.75 9.21
N ASN A 289 -16.11 -12.75 9.68
CA ASN A 289 -14.74 -12.96 10.10
C ASN A 289 -14.69 -14.03 11.19
N VAL A 290 -13.78 -14.99 11.03
CA VAL A 290 -13.53 -16.04 12.02
C VAL A 290 -12.64 -15.45 13.12
N THR A 291 -12.99 -15.73 14.37
CA THR A 291 -12.22 -15.33 15.55
C THR A 291 -11.46 -16.51 16.15
N ALA A 292 -10.49 -16.24 17.02
CA ALA A 292 -9.83 -17.28 17.79
C ALA A 292 -10.86 -18.05 18.63
N GLN A 293 -11.79 -17.33 19.28
CA GLN A 293 -12.88 -17.94 20.05
C GLN A 293 -13.74 -18.91 19.23
N ASP A 294 -14.05 -18.62 17.96
CA ASP A 294 -14.82 -19.54 17.10
C ASP A 294 -14.09 -20.88 16.88
N ILE A 295 -12.76 -20.84 16.76
CA ILE A 295 -11.91 -22.03 16.62
C ILE A 295 -11.85 -22.80 17.94
N ILE A 296 -11.64 -22.09 19.06
CA ILE A 296 -11.56 -22.69 20.39
C ILE A 296 -12.86 -23.39 20.78
N CYS A 297 -14.01 -22.77 20.49
CA CYS A 297 -15.33 -23.37 20.73
C CYS A 297 -15.59 -24.65 19.90
N SER A 298 -14.79 -24.90 18.87
CA SER A 298 -14.93 -26.05 17.96
C SER A 298 -13.93 -27.18 18.25
N GLN A 299 -13.21 -27.12 19.37
CA GLN A 299 -12.24 -28.16 19.77
C GLN A 299 -12.94 -29.49 20.10
N ASN A 300 -12.49 -30.58 19.44
CA ASN A 300 -13.00 -31.94 19.64
C ASN A 300 -11.96 -32.89 20.25
N SER A 301 -10.79 -32.38 20.65
CA SER A 301 -9.62 -33.15 21.11
C SER A 301 -9.30 -32.92 22.58
N ASP A 302 -8.58 -33.87 23.20
CA ASP A 302 -8.13 -33.80 24.59
C ASP A 302 -7.13 -32.67 24.88
N ALA A 303 -6.49 -32.10 23.86
CA ALA A 303 -5.64 -30.92 24.00
C ALA A 303 -6.52 -29.66 24.13
N GLN A 304 -6.54 -29.07 25.33
CA GLN A 304 -7.23 -27.80 25.61
C GLN A 304 -6.33 -26.62 25.19
N LEU A 305 -6.67 -25.98 24.07
CA LEU A 305 -6.07 -24.69 23.69
C LEU A 305 -6.91 -23.55 24.27
N ASN A 306 -6.25 -22.46 24.66
CA ASN A 306 -6.88 -21.21 25.05
C ASN A 306 -6.96 -20.24 23.86
N GLU A 307 -7.75 -19.17 23.99
CA GLU A 307 -7.86 -18.14 22.95
C GLU A 307 -6.51 -17.48 22.61
N GLU A 308 -5.64 -17.32 23.62
CA GLU A 308 -4.28 -16.79 23.48
C GLU A 308 -3.33 -17.70 22.68
N ASP A 309 -3.65 -18.98 22.53
CA ASP A 309 -2.83 -19.94 21.78
C ASP A 309 -3.11 -19.92 20.27
N VAL A 310 -4.18 -19.23 19.84
CA VAL A 310 -4.67 -19.24 18.45
C VAL A 310 -4.76 -17.82 17.91
N ILE A 311 -4.11 -17.59 16.77
CA ILE A 311 -4.23 -16.33 16.04
C ILE A 311 -4.94 -16.58 14.71
N VAL A 312 -5.98 -15.79 14.43
CA VAL A 312 -6.73 -15.84 13.17
C VAL A 312 -6.53 -14.54 12.40
N THR A 313 -6.04 -14.66 11.16
CA THR A 313 -5.94 -13.54 10.23
C THR A 313 -6.98 -13.68 9.13
N ASN A 314 -7.92 -12.75 9.06
CA ASN A 314 -8.91 -12.68 7.97
C ASN A 314 -8.35 -11.79 6.86
N VAL A 315 -8.00 -12.37 5.72
CA VAL A 315 -7.38 -11.65 4.59
C VAL A 315 -8.35 -11.57 3.42
N LYS A 316 -8.57 -10.35 2.92
CA LYS A 316 -9.28 -10.12 1.66
C LYS A 316 -8.27 -9.82 0.55
N ILE A 317 -8.24 -10.68 -0.46
CA ILE A 317 -7.41 -10.50 -1.66
C ILE A 317 -8.33 -10.20 -2.83
N ASP A 318 -8.25 -8.98 -3.35
CA ASP A 318 -9.01 -8.53 -4.51
C ASP A 318 -8.14 -7.80 -5.54
N LEU A 319 -8.75 -7.47 -6.68
CA LEU A 319 -8.15 -6.68 -7.76
C LEU A 319 -8.36 -5.17 -7.54
N THR A 320 -8.17 -4.68 -6.30
CA THR A 320 -8.33 -3.26 -5.86
C THR A 320 -9.73 -2.66 -5.98
N SER A 321 -10.76 -3.48 -6.20
CA SER A 321 -12.14 -3.02 -6.44
C SER A 321 -13.19 -3.86 -5.69
N GLY A 322 -12.79 -4.53 -4.60
CA GLY A 322 -13.68 -5.43 -3.88
C GLY A 322 -14.16 -6.59 -4.76
N ARG A 323 -15.48 -6.70 -4.96
CA ARG A 323 -16.07 -7.74 -5.83
C ARG A 323 -16.10 -7.36 -7.31
N ASN A 324 -15.91 -6.09 -7.62
CA ASN A 324 -16.03 -5.60 -8.99
C ASN A 324 -14.76 -5.93 -9.76
N ASN A 325 -14.92 -6.27 -11.03
CA ASN A 325 -13.78 -6.33 -11.92
C ASN A 325 -13.32 -4.88 -12.15
N PRO A 326 -12.09 -4.48 -11.77
CA PRO A 326 -11.59 -3.14 -12.07
C PRO A 326 -11.71 -2.84 -13.57
N LEU A 327 -11.67 -3.89 -14.41
CA LEU A 327 -11.75 -3.79 -15.85
C LEU A 327 -13.09 -3.31 -16.40
N GLU A 328 -14.18 -3.49 -15.67
CA GLU A 328 -15.51 -3.02 -16.08
C GLU A 328 -15.65 -1.50 -15.98
N ARG A 329 -14.81 -0.83 -15.17
CA ARG A 329 -14.77 0.64 -15.09
C ARG A 329 -14.01 1.29 -16.25
N TYR A 330 -13.16 0.55 -16.99
CA TYR A 330 -12.32 1.11 -18.05
C TYR A 330 -13.00 1.27 -19.40
N PHE A 331 -14.07 0.52 -19.67
CA PHE A 331 -14.75 0.55 -20.98
C PHE A 331 -15.90 1.56 -21.01
N ARG A 332 -15.58 2.86 -21.04
CA ARG A 332 -16.41 3.82 -21.78
C ARG A 332 -15.98 3.70 -23.24
N ILE A 333 -16.74 2.92 -24.01
CA ILE A 333 -16.44 2.50 -25.39
C ILE A 333 -16.11 3.72 -26.27
N LEU A 334 -14.85 3.84 -26.68
CA LEU A 334 -14.45 4.47 -27.94
C LEU A 334 -13.92 3.34 -28.84
N GLY A 335 -14.84 2.73 -29.59
CA GLY A 335 -14.55 1.86 -30.73
C GLY A 335 -14.60 0.36 -30.44
N LEU A 336 -15.57 -0.31 -31.07
CA LEU A 336 -15.47 -1.74 -31.42
C LEU A 336 -14.09 -1.98 -32.04
N LEU A 337 -13.38 -3.00 -31.55
CA LEU A 337 -12.26 -3.57 -32.30
C LEU A 337 -12.84 -4.37 -33.47
N LEU A 338 -13.23 -3.68 -34.54
CA LEU A 338 -13.56 -4.29 -35.82
C LEU A 338 -12.25 -4.59 -36.53
N LEU A 339 -11.76 -5.82 -36.40
CA LEU A 339 -10.70 -6.34 -37.26
C LEU A 339 -11.32 -6.57 -38.66
N MET A 340 -11.37 -5.54 -39.48
CA MET A 340 -11.56 -5.73 -40.93
C MET A 340 -10.21 -6.05 -41.54
N ILE A 341 -9.96 -7.34 -41.75
CA ILE A 341 -8.90 -7.80 -42.64
C ILE A 341 -9.44 -7.63 -44.07
N SER A 342 -9.11 -6.51 -44.69
CA SER A 342 -9.25 -6.32 -46.13
C SER A 342 -8.17 -7.15 -46.82
N CYS A 343 -8.51 -8.37 -47.25
CA CYS A 343 -7.74 -9.02 -48.31
C CYS A 343 -8.15 -8.35 -49.63
N SER A 344 -7.38 -7.34 -50.03
CA SER A 344 -7.38 -6.83 -51.39
C SER A 344 -5.98 -7.05 -51.96
N CYS A 345 -5.87 -8.05 -52.83
CA CYS A 345 -5.16 -8.00 -54.10
C CYS A 345 -5.61 -9.22 -54.91
N ASP A 346 -6.59 -8.99 -55.79
CA ASP A 346 -6.67 -9.69 -57.07
C ASP A 346 -5.57 -9.09 -57.97
N ASP A 347 -4.66 -9.95 -58.43
CA ASP A 347 -4.26 -10.14 -59.84
C ASP A 347 -3.24 -11.30 -59.95
#